data_AF-A0A7J7S3D9-F1
#
_entry.id   AF-A0A7J7S3D9-F1
#
_cell.length_a   1.000
_cell.length_b   1.000
_cell.length_c   1.000
_cell.angle_alpha   90.00
_cell.angle_beta   90.00
_cell.angle_gamma   90.00
#
_symmetry.space_group_name_H-M   'P 1'
#
loop_
_entity.id
_entity.type
_entity.pdbx_description
1 polymer ?
#
loop_
_entity_poly.entity_id
_entity_poly.type
_entity_poly.pdbx_seq_one_letter_code
_entity_poly.pdbx_strand_id
1 'polypeptide(L)'
;MGRLGALLLLLGALGALADICNIPEVDSSLVQSLGQRLLPWMDQLSLEHLNPSIYVGLRLSSVEASTKEAFYLHSLKVDYQQSLLRHAPSDDNSDLQAKPSMGQLALYMLALKANCEFIGGHKGDRLVSLLKRFLEDEKRAIGHDHKGQPHTTLQVSLTTDPRMERPLS
;
A
#
# COMPACT_ATOMS: atom_id res chain seq x y z
N MET A 1 -41.48 -21.50 2.18
CA MET A 1 -41.08 -20.23 1.52
C MET A 1 -40.45 -19.18 2.45
N GLY A 2 -40.50 -19.31 3.80
CA GLY A 2 -40.00 -18.25 4.71
C GLY A 2 -38.47 -18.08 4.81
N ARG A 3 -37.68 -19.14 4.60
CA ARG A 3 -36.20 -19.06 4.75
C ARG A 3 -35.51 -18.32 3.61
N LEU A 4 -36.01 -18.46 2.38
CA LEU A 4 -35.44 -17.80 1.20
C LEU A 4 -35.69 -16.28 1.25
N GLY A 5 -36.90 -15.87 1.66
CA GLY A 5 -37.24 -14.46 1.83
C GLY A 5 -36.44 -13.78 2.94
N ALA A 6 -36.23 -14.45 4.06
CA ALA A 6 -35.36 -13.95 5.13
C ALA A 6 -33.89 -13.79 4.66
N LEU A 7 -33.38 -14.75 3.86
CA LEU A 7 -32.02 -14.69 3.33
C LEU A 7 -31.85 -13.53 2.34
N LEU A 8 -32.83 -13.30 1.47
CA LEU A 8 -32.84 -12.16 0.53
C LEU A 8 -32.93 -10.81 1.25
N LEU A 9 -33.72 -10.72 2.33
CA LEU A 9 -33.79 -9.52 3.17
C LEU A 9 -32.46 -9.24 3.89
N LEU A 10 -31.78 -10.28 4.37
CA LEU A 10 -30.46 -10.16 5.00
C LEU A 10 -29.39 -9.73 3.99
N LEU A 11 -29.39 -10.28 2.77
CA LEU A 11 -28.48 -9.83 1.70
C LEU A 11 -28.77 -8.39 1.26
N GLY A 12 -30.05 -8.02 1.16
CA GLY A 12 -30.47 -6.66 0.81
C GLY A 12 -30.08 -5.64 1.88
N ALA A 13 -30.25 -5.97 3.16
CA ALA A 13 -29.84 -5.11 4.28
C ALA A 13 -28.31 -4.96 4.36
N LEU A 14 -27.55 -6.02 4.04
CA LEU A 14 -26.09 -5.97 3.99
C LEU A 14 -25.59 -5.10 2.81
N GLY A 15 -26.29 -5.12 1.67
CA GLY A 15 -26.00 -4.27 0.53
C GLY A 15 -26.37 -2.80 0.75
N ALA A 16 -27.47 -2.51 1.43
CA ALA A 16 -27.94 -1.14 1.68
C ALA A 16 -27.02 -0.34 2.63
N LEU A 17 -26.29 -1.02 3.53
CA LEU A 17 -25.32 -0.37 4.42
C LEU A 17 -24.03 0.04 3.70
N ALA A 18 -23.71 -0.57 2.55
CA ALA A 18 -22.50 -0.24 1.80
C ALA A 18 -22.57 1.13 1.09
N ASP A 19 -23.79 1.63 0.81
CA ASP A 19 -24.00 2.89 0.09
C ASP A 19 -23.82 4.14 0.98
N ILE A 20 -23.82 3.97 2.31
CA ILE A 20 -23.75 5.08 3.29
C ILE A 20 -22.35 5.73 3.30
N CYS A 21 -21.32 5.03 2.81
CA CYS A 21 -19.95 5.53 2.72
C CYS A 21 -19.45 5.63 1.27
N ASN A 22 -20.35 5.86 0.31
CA ASN A 22 -19.94 6.08 -1.07
C ASN A 22 -19.54 7.55 -1.28
N ILE A 23 -18.38 7.78 -1.87
CA ILE A 23 -17.96 9.13 -2.26
C ILE A 23 -18.73 9.46 -3.55
N PRO A 24 -19.57 10.51 -3.57
CA PRO A 24 -20.30 10.87 -4.78
C PRO A 24 -19.32 11.18 -5.91
N GLU A 25 -19.79 11.07 -7.15
CA GLU A 25 -18.96 11.33 -8.33
C GLU A 25 -18.31 12.73 -8.23
N VAL A 26 -16.98 12.74 -8.21
CA VAL A 26 -16.16 13.95 -8.09
C VAL A 26 -15.90 14.50 -9.48
N ASP A 27 -15.81 15.83 -9.60
CA ASP A 27 -15.48 16.49 -10.87
C ASP A 27 -14.26 15.83 -11.56
N SER A 28 -14.47 15.35 -12.78
CA SER A 28 -13.48 14.57 -13.52
C SER A 28 -12.25 15.39 -13.84
N SER A 29 -12.40 16.71 -14.03
CA SER A 29 -11.27 17.63 -14.26
C SER A 29 -10.37 17.74 -13.04
N LEU A 30 -10.94 17.75 -11.83
CA LEU A 30 -10.21 17.72 -10.58
C LEU A 30 -9.44 16.41 -10.40
N VAL A 31 -10.08 15.26 -10.64
CA VAL A 31 -9.43 13.95 -10.57
C VAL A 31 -8.28 13.85 -11.57
N GLN A 32 -8.49 14.32 -12.80
CA GLN A 32 -7.45 14.38 -13.83
C GLN A 32 -6.28 15.27 -13.38
N SER A 33 -6.55 16.43 -12.77
CA SER A 33 -5.51 17.34 -12.27
C SER A 33 -4.64 16.70 -11.18
N LEU A 34 -5.23 15.88 -10.31
CA LEU A 34 -4.50 15.12 -9.29
C LEU A 34 -3.63 14.04 -9.94
N GLY A 35 -4.17 13.32 -10.92
CA GLY A 35 -3.41 12.35 -11.70
C GLY A 35 -2.21 12.98 -12.39
N GLN A 36 -2.38 14.15 -13.04
CA GLN A 36 -1.29 14.90 -13.68
C GLN A 36 -0.18 15.30 -12.71
N ARG A 37 -0.48 15.52 -11.43
CA ARG A 37 0.53 15.77 -10.39
C ARG A 37 1.32 14.52 -10.00
N LEU A 38 0.73 13.34 -10.16
CA LEU A 38 1.37 12.06 -9.88
C LEU A 38 2.22 11.55 -11.05
N LEU A 39 1.86 11.88 -12.30
CA LEU A 39 2.56 11.37 -13.49
C LEU A 39 4.09 11.63 -13.51
N PRO A 40 4.62 12.80 -13.11
CA PRO A 40 6.07 13.02 -13.11
C PRO A 40 6.85 12.08 -12.19
N TRP A 41 6.21 11.56 -11.14
CA TRP A 41 6.84 10.59 -10.23
C TRP A 41 7.09 9.23 -10.90
N MET A 42 6.37 8.94 -11.99
CA MET A 42 6.55 7.71 -12.76
C MET A 42 7.91 7.65 -13.48
N ASP A 43 8.58 8.79 -13.63
CA ASP A 43 9.91 8.89 -14.21
C ASP A 43 11.02 8.83 -13.14
N GLN A 44 10.67 8.91 -11.85
CA GLN A 44 11.63 8.85 -10.74
C GLN A 44 11.84 7.39 -10.29
N LEU A 45 12.81 6.74 -10.93
CA LEU A 45 13.02 5.29 -10.79
C LEU A 45 14.17 4.90 -9.85
N SER A 46 14.84 5.87 -9.23
CA SER A 46 15.80 5.56 -8.16
C SER A 46 15.07 4.98 -6.94
N LEU A 47 15.66 3.99 -6.27
CA LEU A 47 15.06 3.34 -5.09
C LEU A 47 14.56 4.31 -4.00
N GLU A 48 15.25 5.44 -3.77
CA GLU A 48 14.84 6.47 -2.80
C GLU A 48 13.50 7.13 -3.14
N HIS A 49 13.21 7.27 -4.44
CA HIS A 49 12.00 7.92 -4.95
C HIS A 49 10.92 6.92 -5.42
N LEU A 50 11.27 5.63 -5.52
CA LEU A 50 10.31 4.58 -5.87
C LEU A 50 9.26 4.42 -4.77
N ASN A 51 8.01 4.66 -5.14
CA ASN A 51 6.89 4.66 -4.23
C ASN A 51 5.75 3.73 -4.72
N PRO A 52 5.59 2.55 -4.11
CA PRO A 52 4.51 1.62 -4.47
C PRO A 52 3.11 2.22 -4.30
N SER A 53 2.91 3.18 -3.39
CA SER A 53 1.58 3.78 -3.18
C SER A 53 1.15 4.67 -4.34
N ILE A 54 2.10 5.27 -5.08
CA ILE A 54 1.79 6.02 -6.31
C ILE A 54 1.24 5.07 -7.37
N TYR A 55 1.91 3.94 -7.57
CA TYR A 55 1.44 2.91 -8.49
C TYR A 55 0.05 2.39 -8.11
N VAL A 56 -0.15 2.02 -6.84
CA VAL A 56 -1.47 1.57 -6.35
C VAL A 56 -2.53 2.64 -6.56
N GLY A 57 -2.23 3.89 -6.21
CA GLY A 57 -3.16 5.02 -6.35
C GLY A 57 -3.60 5.22 -7.79
N LEU A 58 -2.67 5.20 -8.74
CA LEU A 58 -2.99 5.34 -10.17
C LEU A 58 -3.82 4.17 -10.69
N ARG A 59 -3.44 2.92 -10.35
CA ARG A 59 -4.17 1.71 -10.76
C ARG A 59 -5.59 1.62 -10.21
N LEU A 60 -5.84 2.18 -9.02
CA LEU A 60 -7.16 2.25 -8.41
C LEU A 60 -7.94 3.51 -8.80
N SER A 61 -7.31 4.45 -9.50
CA SER A 61 -7.94 5.67 -9.98
C SER A 61 -8.58 5.50 -11.36
N SER A 62 -9.36 6.49 -11.78
CA SER A 62 -9.85 6.63 -13.16
C SER A 62 -8.83 7.27 -14.11
N VAL A 63 -7.62 7.60 -13.65
CA VAL A 63 -6.57 8.24 -14.47
C VAL A 63 -5.65 7.16 -15.04
N GLU A 64 -5.55 7.13 -16.35
CA GLU A 64 -4.62 6.25 -17.06
C GLU A 64 -3.20 6.86 -17.06
N ALA A 65 -2.22 6.19 -16.43
CA ALA A 65 -0.86 6.69 -16.34
C ALA A 65 0.05 6.23 -17.49
N SER A 66 -0.52 6.13 -18.69
CA SER A 66 0.17 5.83 -19.96
C SER A 66 1.00 4.52 -19.92
N THR A 67 1.86 4.31 -20.92
CA THR A 67 2.74 3.13 -21.02
C THR A 67 3.80 3.03 -19.92
N LYS A 68 3.93 4.05 -19.06
CA LYS A 68 4.93 4.15 -17.99
C LYS A 68 4.63 3.23 -16.80
N GLU A 69 3.36 2.89 -16.55
CA GLU A 69 2.96 2.05 -15.42
C GLU A 69 3.71 0.70 -15.38
N ALA A 70 3.81 0.04 -16.52
CA ALA A 70 4.48 -1.26 -16.62
C ALA A 70 5.98 -1.16 -16.31
N PHE A 71 6.63 -0.10 -16.79
CA PHE A 71 8.05 0.14 -16.53
C PHE A 71 8.31 0.47 -15.05
N TYR A 72 7.46 1.28 -14.44
CA TYR A 72 7.55 1.59 -13.02
C TYR A 72 7.33 0.36 -12.13
N LEU A 73 6.33 -0.46 -12.44
CA LEU A 73 6.12 -1.72 -11.73
C LEU A 73 7.32 -2.67 -11.89
N HIS A 74 7.94 -2.71 -13.07
CA HIS A 74 9.15 -3.49 -13.28
C HIS A 74 10.29 -2.99 -12.38
N SER A 75 10.54 -1.68 -12.31
CA SER A 75 11.54 -1.10 -11.41
C SER A 75 11.24 -1.40 -9.94
N LEU A 76 9.98 -1.29 -9.51
CA LEU A 76 9.55 -1.73 -8.17
C LEU A 76 9.94 -3.19 -7.91
N LYS A 77 9.66 -4.10 -8.85
CA LYS A 77 10.00 -5.53 -8.69
C LYS A 77 11.50 -5.76 -8.58
N VAL A 78 12.30 -5.16 -9.46
CA VAL A 78 13.76 -5.33 -9.47
C VAL A 78 14.36 -4.79 -8.17
N ASP A 79 14.08 -3.54 -7.83
CA ASP A 79 14.79 -2.87 -6.75
C ASP A 79 14.34 -3.36 -5.37
N TYR A 80 13.05 -3.62 -5.15
CA TYR A 80 12.59 -4.17 -3.86
C TYR A 80 13.11 -5.59 -3.65
N GLN A 81 13.08 -6.44 -4.68
CA GLN A 81 13.59 -7.80 -4.55
C GLN A 81 15.11 -7.80 -4.34
N GLN A 82 15.84 -6.97 -5.08
CA GLN A 82 17.29 -6.85 -4.92
C GLN A 82 17.64 -6.35 -3.52
N SER A 83 17.06 -5.25 -3.07
CA SER A 83 17.40 -4.64 -1.77
C SER A 83 16.98 -5.48 -0.57
N LEU A 84 15.89 -6.25 -0.67
CA LEU A 84 15.39 -7.05 0.45
C LEU A 84 15.96 -8.47 0.50
N LEU A 85 16.31 -9.06 -0.64
CA LEU A 85 16.73 -10.46 -0.74
C LEU A 85 18.22 -10.65 -0.96
N ARG A 86 18.97 -9.59 -1.28
CA ARG A 86 20.43 -9.64 -1.40
C ARG A 86 21.03 -10.04 -0.05
N HIS A 87 21.69 -11.19 -0.05
CA HIS A 87 22.56 -11.60 1.05
C HIS A 87 23.81 -10.73 1.00
N ALA A 88 23.90 -9.70 1.84
CA ALA A 88 25.21 -9.16 2.18
C ALA A 88 25.69 -9.91 3.44
N PRO A 89 26.88 -10.52 3.44
CA PRO A 89 27.55 -10.83 4.69
C PRO A 89 27.71 -9.52 5.45
N SER A 90 27.55 -9.60 6.77
CA SER A 90 27.82 -8.53 7.73
C SER A 90 29.16 -7.87 7.44
N ASP A 91 29.16 -6.80 6.66
CA ASP A 91 30.28 -5.88 6.55
C ASP A 91 29.71 -4.48 6.77
N ASP A 92 29.93 -3.99 7.97
CA ASP A 92 29.28 -2.85 8.64
C ASP A 92 29.58 -1.48 8.00
N ASN A 93 29.95 -1.42 6.71
CA ASN A 93 30.51 -0.19 6.16
C ASN A 93 30.36 0.02 4.63
N SER A 94 29.24 -0.38 4.03
CA SER A 94 28.90 0.06 2.66
C SER A 94 27.55 0.78 2.60
N ASP A 95 27.61 2.03 3.04
CA ASP A 95 26.97 3.23 2.49
C ASP A 95 25.88 3.11 1.39
N LEU A 96 24.74 3.76 1.70
CA LEU A 96 23.96 4.65 0.81
C LEU A 96 22.86 4.08 -0.10
N GLN A 97 22.30 2.90 0.16
CA GLN A 97 20.93 2.62 -0.29
C GLN A 97 20.06 2.15 0.87
N ALA A 98 19.19 3.05 1.35
CA ALA A 98 18.24 2.75 2.40
C ALA A 98 17.34 1.59 1.96
N LYS A 99 17.54 0.43 2.60
CA LYS A 99 16.71 -0.76 2.39
C LYS A 99 15.24 -0.39 2.64
N PRO A 100 14.29 -0.79 1.77
CA PRO A 100 12.88 -0.52 2.00
C PRO A 100 12.41 -1.05 3.35
N SER A 101 11.59 -0.27 4.05
CA SER A 101 10.99 -0.68 5.30
C SER A 101 9.99 -1.83 5.09
N MET A 102 9.63 -2.53 6.17
CA MET A 102 8.62 -3.60 6.07
C MET A 102 7.22 -3.05 5.73
N GLY A 103 6.91 -1.81 6.11
CA GLY A 103 5.72 -1.10 5.65
C GLY A 103 5.74 -0.82 4.15
N GLN A 104 6.88 -0.39 3.61
CA GLN A 104 7.06 -0.22 2.16
C GLN A 104 6.97 -1.57 1.42
N LEU A 105 7.47 -2.67 2.00
CA LEU A 105 7.29 -4.01 1.46
C LEU A 105 5.80 -4.41 1.41
N ALA A 106 5.01 -4.08 2.43
CA ALA A 106 3.56 -4.33 2.40
C ALA A 106 2.87 -3.53 1.27
N LEU A 107 3.24 -2.26 1.09
CA LEU A 107 2.74 -1.45 -0.03
C LEU A 107 3.18 -2.00 -1.40
N TYR A 108 4.41 -2.52 -1.50
CA TYR A 108 4.88 -3.23 -2.70
C TYR A 108 4.03 -4.47 -3.01
N MET A 109 3.67 -5.26 -1.99
CA MET A 109 2.75 -6.39 -2.20
C MET A 109 1.38 -5.92 -2.70
N LEU A 110 0.89 -4.78 -2.22
CA LEU A 110 -0.35 -4.16 -2.72
C LEU A 110 -0.21 -3.69 -4.17
N ALA A 111 0.95 -3.16 -4.57
CA ALA A 111 1.24 -2.80 -5.95
C ALA A 111 1.16 -4.03 -6.88
N LEU A 112 1.66 -5.19 -6.46
CA LEU A 112 1.49 -6.43 -7.22
C LEU A 112 0.00 -6.78 -7.38
N LYS A 113 -0.80 -6.66 -6.30
CA LYS A 113 -2.25 -6.89 -6.33
C LYS A 113 -2.98 -5.90 -7.25
N ALA A 114 -2.54 -4.64 -7.32
CA ALA A 114 -3.09 -3.63 -8.21
C ALA A 114 -2.83 -3.92 -9.70
N ASN A 115 -1.86 -4.78 -10.00
CA ASN A 115 -1.65 -5.36 -11.33
C ASN A 115 -2.26 -6.78 -11.48
N CYS A 116 -3.14 -7.19 -10.56
CA CYS A 116 -3.73 -8.53 -10.51
C CYS A 116 -2.72 -9.68 -10.37
N GLU A 117 -1.50 -9.39 -9.87
CA GLU A 117 -0.47 -10.40 -9.65
C GLU A 117 -0.50 -10.90 -8.21
N PHE A 118 -0.22 -12.20 -8.02
CA PHE A 118 0.09 -12.76 -6.71
C PHE A 118 1.60 -12.87 -6.55
N ILE A 119 2.09 -12.57 -5.35
CA ILE A 119 3.49 -12.80 -5.02
C ILE A 119 3.76 -14.31 -5.04
N GLY A 120 4.76 -14.75 -5.81
CA GLY A 120 5.00 -16.17 -6.04
C GLY A 120 6.46 -16.52 -6.31
N GLY A 121 6.75 -17.81 -6.31
CA GLY A 121 8.11 -18.37 -6.44
C GLY A 121 8.99 -18.15 -5.21
N HIS A 122 10.19 -18.73 -5.21
CA HIS A 122 11.09 -18.70 -4.05
C HIS A 122 11.43 -17.30 -3.53
N LYS A 123 11.55 -16.31 -4.44
CA LYS A 123 11.77 -14.91 -4.05
C LYS A 123 10.54 -14.34 -3.34
N GLY A 124 9.34 -14.62 -3.86
CA GLY A 124 8.08 -14.21 -3.26
C GLY A 124 7.87 -14.82 -1.88
N ASP A 125 8.11 -16.12 -1.72
CA ASP A 125 7.98 -16.83 -0.44
C ASP A 125 8.90 -16.26 0.64
N ARG A 126 10.12 -15.85 0.25
CA ARG A 126 11.07 -15.17 1.15
C ARG A 126 10.55 -13.79 1.58
N LEU A 127 10.01 -13.00 0.66
CA LEU A 127 9.42 -11.69 0.98
C LEU A 127 8.21 -11.83 1.92
N VAL A 128 7.33 -12.80 1.67
CA VAL A 128 6.21 -13.13 2.57
C VAL A 128 6.74 -13.52 3.95
N SER A 129 7.79 -14.35 4.01
CA SER A 129 8.41 -14.75 5.28
C SER A 129 9.03 -13.58 6.04
N LEU A 130 9.64 -12.60 5.34
CA LEU A 130 10.14 -11.38 5.95
C LEU A 130 9.02 -10.56 6.59
N LEU A 131 7.93 -10.33 5.87
CA LEU A 131 6.80 -9.56 6.39
C LEU A 131 6.10 -10.28 7.55
N LYS A 132 5.93 -11.60 7.47
CA LYS A 132 5.40 -12.41 8.58
C LYS A 132 6.28 -12.31 9.83
N ARG A 133 7.60 -12.41 9.67
CA ARG A 133 8.53 -12.29 10.79
C ARG A 133 8.45 -10.90 11.43
N PHE A 134 8.42 -9.86 10.62
CA PHE A 134 8.27 -8.49 11.09
C PHE A 134 7.00 -8.31 11.94
N LEU A 135 5.84 -8.78 11.46
CA LEU A 135 4.58 -8.70 12.23
C LEU A 135 4.63 -9.52 13.52
N GLU A 136 5.32 -10.66 13.51
CA GLU A 136 5.52 -11.47 14.70
C GLU A 136 6.42 -10.75 15.73
N ASP A 137 7.45 -10.03 15.28
CA ASP A 137 8.31 -9.22 16.14
C ASP A 137 7.57 -8.01 16.72
N GLU A 138 6.74 -7.33 15.93
CA GLU A 138 5.82 -6.27 16.40
C GLU A 138 4.84 -6.81 17.45
N LYS A 139 4.27 -7.99 17.22
CA LYS A 139 3.39 -8.66 18.20
C LYS A 139 4.11 -8.95 19.51
N ARG A 140 5.37 -9.40 19.46
CA ARG A 140 6.19 -9.62 20.66
C ARG A 140 6.51 -8.32 21.38
N ALA A 141 6.76 -7.24 20.65
CA ALA A 141 7.01 -5.91 21.22
C ALA A 141 5.81 -5.39 22.02
N ILE A 142 4.58 -5.64 21.54
CA ILE A 142 3.34 -5.30 22.24
C ILE A 142 3.16 -6.13 23.53
N GLY A 143 3.62 -7.38 23.52
CA GLY A 143 3.50 -8.30 24.65
C GLY A 143 2.09 -8.89 24.82
N HIS A 144 1.98 -9.98 25.58
CA HIS A 144 0.71 -10.69 25.80
C HIS A 144 -0.29 -9.89 26.66
N ASP A 145 0.21 -8.97 27.48
CA ASP A 145 -0.59 -8.08 28.33
C ASP A 145 -0.89 -6.73 27.68
N HIS A 146 -0.52 -6.55 26.40
CA HIS A 146 -0.74 -5.33 25.62
C HIS A 146 -0.15 -4.06 26.24
N LYS A 147 0.87 -4.19 27.09
CA LYS A 147 1.53 -3.04 27.74
C LYS A 147 2.72 -2.50 26.97
N GLY A 148 3.24 -3.27 26.02
CA GLY A 148 4.30 -2.84 25.13
C GLY A 148 3.76 -2.02 23.95
N GLN A 149 4.69 -1.37 23.24
CA GLN A 149 4.38 -0.61 22.03
C GLN A 149 5.06 -1.26 20.83
N PRO A 150 4.41 -1.24 19.65
CA PRO A 150 5.07 -1.64 18.43
C PRO A 150 6.26 -0.72 18.14
N HIS A 151 7.29 -1.26 17.48
CA HIS A 151 8.46 -0.49 17.04
C HIS A 151 8.12 0.45 15.88
N THR A 152 7.05 0.14 15.15
CA THR A 152 6.47 0.98 14.10
C THR A 152 5.07 1.45 14.48
N THR A 153 4.43 2.24 13.61
CA THR A 153 3.10 2.81 13.89
C THR A 153 1.98 1.85 13.49
N LEU A 154 0.97 1.72 14.35
CA LEU A 154 -0.33 1.11 13.97
C LEU A 154 -1.18 2.05 13.11
N GLN A 155 -0.85 3.34 13.12
CA GLN A 155 -1.60 4.38 12.43
C GLN A 155 -1.09 4.51 10.98
N VAL A 156 -1.99 4.37 10.02
CA VAL A 156 -1.76 4.83 8.65
C VAL A 156 -2.01 6.33 8.64
N SER A 157 -0.95 7.13 8.71
CA SER A 157 -1.06 8.57 8.50
C SER A 157 -1.34 8.83 7.02
N LEU A 158 -2.61 8.76 6.63
CA LEU A 158 -3.08 9.52 5.47
C LEU A 158 -2.87 10.97 5.87
N THR A 159 -2.00 11.69 5.16
CA THR A 159 -1.74 13.11 5.40
C THR A 159 -3.06 13.88 5.30
N THR A 160 -3.69 14.16 6.44
CA THR A 160 -4.73 15.17 6.57
C THR A 160 -4.02 16.51 6.69
N ASP A 161 -4.28 17.41 5.74
CA ASP A 161 -3.80 18.79 5.74
C ASP A 161 -4.11 19.45 7.10
N PRO A 162 -3.10 19.95 7.84
CA PRO A 162 -3.31 20.60 9.14
C PRO A 162 -4.08 21.93 9.05
N ARG A 163 -4.44 22.43 7.86
CA ARG A 163 -5.26 23.65 7.70
C ARG A 163 -6.76 23.48 7.94
N MET A 164 -7.26 22.26 8.12
CA MET A 164 -8.71 22.02 8.31
C MET A 164 -9.16 22.14 9.78
N GLU A 165 -8.22 22.23 10.73
CA GLU A 165 -8.47 22.40 12.17
C GLU A 165 -8.45 23.90 12.57
N ARG A 166 -9.27 24.74 11.94
CA ARG A 166 -9.60 26.06 12.52
C ARG A 166 -11.06 26.08 12.94
N PRO A 167 -11.37 26.15 14.26
CA PRO A 167 -12.73 26.43 14.68
C PRO A 167 -13.11 27.83 14.22
N LEU A 168 -14.27 27.96 13.58
CA LEU A 168 -14.93 29.24 13.38
C LEU A 168 -15.14 29.89 14.75
N SER A 169 -14.42 30.98 14.99
CA SER A 169 -14.71 31.95 16.06
C SER A 169 -15.38 33.15 15.44
#